data_AF-A0A6N7Y9E8-F1
#
_entry.id   AF-A0A6N7Y9E8-F1
#
_cell.length_a   1.000
_cell.length_b   1.000
_cell.length_c   1.000
_cell.angle_alpha   90.00
_cell.angle_beta   90.00
_cell.angle_gamma   90.00
#
_symmetry.space_group_name_H-M   'P 1'
#
loop_
_entity.id
_entity.type
_entity.pdbx_description
1 polymer ?
#
loop_
_entity_poly.entity_id
_entity_poly.type
_entity_poly.pdbx_seq_one_letter_code
_entity_poly.pdbx_strand_id
1 'polypeptide(L)'
;MPLFLKPVFQERIWGGTALKRFNYHIPSAYTGECWAISAHPNGTNIIENGRHQGKTLEEVWNEDKALFGVTGNAKFPLLTKILDANDKLSVQVHPDNTYAQKYEGEYGKTECWYILDAQEDAEIIYGVNAKNQTELNDMIDQQQFDELFHKVKVKAGDFFYVPAGTVHAIGEGILILETQQSSDTTYRIYDYERTDNNGNQRELHLEQSKAVINLAATSPNTTPKQEIVQGQTYTQFVSNDFFTVERWMIDGVLNYEKSSTYCLVSIVEGNGNVETNDEVYKLQKGTHFILTTEDHDIAFNGNMTIIISYV
;
A
#
# COMPACT_ATOMS: atom_id res chain seq x y z
N MET A 1 -19.13 -10.69 10.58
CA MET A 1 -19.29 -10.85 9.12
C MET A 1 -18.21 -10.02 8.44
N PRO A 2 -17.53 -10.54 7.40
CA PRO A 2 -16.48 -9.79 6.71
C PRO A 2 -17.03 -8.51 6.09
N LEU A 3 -16.27 -7.42 6.18
CA LEU A 3 -16.63 -6.13 5.59
C LEU A 3 -16.04 -6.00 4.19
N PHE A 4 -16.85 -6.21 3.15
CA PHE A 4 -16.43 -5.99 1.76
C PHE A 4 -16.44 -4.50 1.44
N LEU A 5 -15.40 -4.05 0.73
CA LEU A 5 -15.14 -2.63 0.53
C LEU A 5 -15.25 -2.26 -0.95
N LYS A 6 -15.99 -1.20 -1.22
CA LYS A 6 -16.04 -0.58 -2.54
C LYS A 6 -14.76 0.24 -2.76
N PRO A 7 -13.92 -0.09 -3.75
CA PRO A 7 -12.69 0.65 -4.00
C PRO A 7 -12.95 2.10 -4.45
N VAL A 8 -12.02 2.99 -4.13
CA VAL A 8 -12.00 4.39 -4.60
C VAL A 8 -10.84 4.56 -5.57
N PHE A 9 -11.09 5.19 -6.72
CA PHE A 9 -10.08 5.37 -7.77
C PHE A 9 -9.61 6.82 -7.84
N GLN A 10 -8.32 7.01 -8.06
CA GLN A 10 -7.71 8.33 -8.21
C GLN A 10 -7.03 8.44 -9.57
N GLU A 11 -7.33 9.53 -10.28
CA GLU A 11 -6.59 9.90 -11.48
C GLU A 11 -5.23 10.49 -11.14
N ARG A 12 -4.24 10.16 -11.95
CA ARG A 12 -2.86 10.62 -11.84
C ARG A 12 -2.29 10.79 -13.24
N ILE A 13 -1.45 11.81 -13.43
CA ILE A 13 -0.79 12.08 -14.71
C ILE A 13 0.02 10.88 -15.24
N TRP A 14 0.49 10.02 -14.32
CA TRP A 14 1.25 8.81 -14.60
C TRP A 14 0.40 7.54 -14.66
N GLY A 15 -0.91 7.65 -14.42
CA GLY A 15 -1.82 6.51 -14.33
C GLY A 15 -2.13 5.88 -15.66
N GLY A 16 -2.74 4.68 -15.62
CA GLY A 16 -3.00 3.87 -16.79
C GLY A 16 -4.37 3.18 -16.78
N THR A 17 -4.39 1.98 -17.36
CA THR A 17 -5.60 1.14 -17.46
C THR A 17 -5.41 -0.28 -16.93
N ALA A 18 -4.25 -0.63 -16.38
CA ALA A 18 -3.93 -1.97 -15.91
C ALA A 18 -4.85 -2.40 -14.75
N LEU A 19 -5.38 -1.44 -13.98
CA LEU A 19 -6.39 -1.69 -12.94
C LEU A 19 -7.65 -2.41 -13.46
N LYS A 20 -7.98 -2.32 -14.76
CA LYS A 20 -9.07 -3.12 -15.36
C LYS A 20 -8.85 -4.64 -15.24
N ARG A 21 -7.59 -5.10 -15.10
CA ARG A 21 -7.23 -6.53 -14.90
C ARG A 21 -7.75 -7.10 -13.58
N PHE A 22 -8.19 -6.24 -12.65
CA PHE A 22 -8.82 -6.61 -11.37
C PHE A 22 -10.35 -6.52 -11.43
N ASN A 23 -10.93 -6.49 -12.63
CA ASN A 23 -12.38 -6.36 -12.86
C ASN A 23 -12.96 -5.01 -12.39
N TYR A 24 -12.13 -3.98 -12.28
CA TYR A 24 -12.56 -2.64 -11.89
C TYR A 24 -13.16 -1.84 -13.04
N HIS A 25 -14.16 -1.03 -12.69
CA HIS A 25 -14.65 0.06 -13.53
C HIS A 25 -13.88 1.33 -13.18
N ILE A 26 -12.81 1.60 -13.93
CA ILE A 26 -11.95 2.78 -13.68
C ILE A 26 -12.52 4.05 -14.34
N PRO A 27 -12.32 5.24 -13.73
CA PRO A 27 -12.91 6.49 -14.21
C PRO A 27 -12.33 6.97 -15.55
N SER A 28 -11.06 6.69 -15.83
CA SER A 28 -10.42 7.09 -17.09
C SER A 28 -9.18 6.26 -17.44
N ALA A 29 -8.52 6.62 -18.54
CA ALA A 29 -7.25 6.05 -18.97
C ALA A 29 -6.04 6.53 -18.15
N TYR A 30 -6.23 7.45 -17.21
CA TYR A 30 -5.21 8.00 -16.32
C TYR A 30 -5.44 7.58 -14.87
N THR A 31 -6.07 6.42 -14.65
CA THR A 31 -6.35 5.95 -13.28
C THR A 31 -5.07 5.34 -12.71
N GLY A 32 -4.43 6.06 -11.80
CA GLY A 32 -3.14 5.67 -11.24
C GLY A 32 -3.27 4.87 -9.95
N GLU A 33 -4.30 5.13 -9.14
CA GLU A 33 -4.43 4.49 -7.82
C GLU A 33 -5.82 3.91 -7.63
N CYS A 34 -5.86 2.73 -7.02
CA CYS A 34 -7.04 2.12 -6.42
C CYS A 34 -6.82 2.09 -4.91
N TRP A 35 -7.53 2.93 -4.17
CA TRP A 35 -7.58 2.91 -2.71
C TRP A 35 -8.53 1.78 -2.30
N ALA A 36 -7.93 0.63 -2.03
CA ALA A 36 -8.59 -0.65 -1.87
C ALA A 36 -9.14 -0.86 -0.46
N ILE A 37 -8.35 -0.48 0.56
CA ILE A 37 -8.75 -0.50 1.96
C ILE A 37 -8.27 0.80 2.60
N SER A 38 -9.21 1.69 2.88
CA SER A 38 -8.95 3.08 3.25
C SER A 38 -10.08 3.61 4.12
N ALA A 39 -9.71 4.17 5.26
CA ALA A 39 -10.57 5.07 6.02
C ALA A 39 -10.06 6.53 5.95
N HIS A 40 -9.16 6.82 5.01
CA HIS A 40 -8.54 8.13 4.90
C HIS A 40 -9.52 9.14 4.26
N PRO A 41 -9.64 10.38 4.76
CA PRO A 41 -10.64 11.35 4.29
C PRO A 41 -10.61 11.64 2.77
N ASN A 42 -9.43 11.59 2.15
CA ASN A 42 -9.26 11.81 0.71
C ASN A 42 -9.79 10.67 -0.18
N GLY A 43 -10.17 9.53 0.40
CA GLY A 43 -10.62 8.36 -0.36
C GLY A 43 -11.09 7.22 0.53
N THR A 44 -12.03 7.47 1.42
CA THR A 44 -12.58 6.46 2.35
C THR A 44 -13.47 5.47 1.60
N ASN A 45 -13.33 4.17 1.88
CA ASN A 45 -14.14 3.13 1.23
C ASN A 45 -15.54 3.04 1.84
N ILE A 46 -16.50 2.64 1.03
CA ILE A 46 -17.87 2.34 1.46
C ILE A 46 -17.99 0.83 1.70
N ILE A 47 -18.63 0.43 2.81
CA ILE A 47 -18.96 -0.97 3.08
C ILE A 47 -20.07 -1.44 2.13
N GLU A 48 -19.87 -2.56 1.45
CA GLU A 48 -20.80 -3.07 0.44
C GLU A 48 -21.89 -3.98 1.00
N ASN A 49 -21.73 -4.51 2.21
CA ASN A 49 -22.58 -5.56 2.77
C ASN A 49 -22.92 -5.38 4.26
N GLY A 50 -23.95 -6.11 4.71
CA GLY A 50 -24.32 -6.25 6.12
C GLY A 50 -24.93 -5.03 6.79
N ARG A 51 -24.90 -5.02 8.13
CA ARG A 51 -25.51 -3.97 8.97
C ARG A 51 -24.90 -2.58 8.77
N HIS A 52 -23.69 -2.52 8.22
CA HIS A 52 -22.95 -1.28 7.95
C HIS A 52 -22.93 -0.89 6.46
N GLN A 53 -23.68 -1.61 5.60
CA GLN A 53 -23.75 -1.31 4.18
C GLN A 53 -24.08 0.17 3.92
N GLY A 54 -23.32 0.80 3.04
CA GLY A 54 -23.48 2.21 2.66
C GLY A 54 -22.78 3.21 3.57
N LYS A 55 -22.28 2.78 4.75
CA LYS A 55 -21.40 3.61 5.58
C LYS A 55 -19.97 3.56 5.07
N THR A 56 -19.20 4.59 5.40
CA THR A 56 -17.76 4.62 5.16
C THR A 56 -17.01 3.79 6.20
N LEU A 57 -15.81 3.30 5.84
CA LEU A 57 -14.95 2.59 6.78
C LEU A 57 -14.57 3.47 7.98
N GLU A 58 -14.42 4.78 7.78
CA GLU A 58 -14.16 5.75 8.86
C GLU A 58 -15.33 5.83 9.85
N GLU A 59 -16.57 5.91 9.36
CA GLU A 59 -17.77 5.92 10.22
C GLU A 59 -17.84 4.63 11.04
N VAL A 60 -17.67 3.46 10.39
CA VAL A 60 -17.73 2.16 11.07
C VAL A 60 -16.61 2.01 12.10
N TRP A 61 -15.39 2.45 11.78
CA TRP A 61 -14.27 2.46 12.71
C TRP A 61 -14.56 3.29 13.97
N ASN A 62 -15.21 4.45 13.81
CA ASN A 62 -15.51 5.34 14.91
C ASN A 62 -16.72 4.91 15.75
N GLU A 63 -17.76 4.39 15.10
CA GLU A 63 -19.03 4.02 15.74
C GLU A 63 -19.00 2.61 16.35
N ASP A 64 -18.26 1.67 15.74
CA ASP A 64 -18.25 0.25 16.10
C ASP A 64 -16.82 -0.26 16.34
N LYS A 65 -16.11 0.38 17.25
CA LYS A 65 -14.70 0.06 17.60
C LYS A 65 -14.51 -1.39 18.06
N ALA A 66 -15.54 -2.00 18.65
CA ALA A 66 -15.51 -3.39 19.10
C ALA A 66 -15.34 -4.37 17.94
N LEU A 67 -15.82 -4.01 16.74
CA LEU A 67 -15.65 -4.79 15.52
C LEU A 67 -14.18 -4.97 15.12
N PHE A 68 -13.32 -4.03 15.51
CA PHE A 68 -11.88 -4.06 15.26
C PHE A 68 -11.07 -4.43 16.52
N GLY A 69 -11.72 -4.67 17.66
CA GLY A 69 -11.05 -4.93 18.94
C GLY A 69 -10.24 -3.74 19.46
N VAL A 70 -10.59 -2.52 19.05
CA VAL A 70 -9.84 -1.30 19.35
C VAL A 70 -10.53 -0.52 20.46
N THR A 71 -9.74 0.16 21.30
CA THR A 71 -10.24 1.10 22.31
C THR A 71 -9.64 2.49 22.09
N GLY A 72 -10.29 3.53 22.61
CA GLY A 72 -9.83 4.92 22.46
C GLY A 72 -10.24 5.57 21.14
N ASN A 73 -9.54 6.63 20.73
CA ASN A 73 -9.90 7.50 19.60
C ASN A 73 -8.82 7.51 18.49
N ALA A 74 -8.04 6.45 18.38
CA ALA A 74 -7.09 6.31 17.28
C ALA A 74 -7.84 6.27 15.94
N LYS A 75 -7.26 6.85 14.90
CA LYS A 75 -7.76 6.69 13.52
C LYS A 75 -7.45 5.29 13.00
N PHE A 76 -8.13 4.87 11.94
CA PHE A 76 -7.80 3.62 11.26
C PHE A 76 -6.32 3.68 10.81
N PRO A 77 -5.49 2.68 11.14
CA PRO A 77 -4.04 2.86 11.11
C PRO A 77 -3.40 2.65 9.74
N LEU A 78 -4.06 1.93 8.82
CA LEU A 78 -3.46 1.49 7.56
C LEU A 78 -4.23 1.98 6.33
N LEU A 79 -3.54 2.00 5.20
CA LEU A 79 -4.10 2.27 3.89
C LEU A 79 -3.48 1.26 2.90
N THR A 80 -4.32 0.52 2.19
CA THR A 80 -3.90 -0.42 1.15
C THR A 80 -4.33 0.09 -0.21
N LYS A 81 -3.39 0.16 -1.16
CA LYS A 81 -3.62 0.65 -2.52
C LYS A 81 -3.08 -0.31 -3.56
N ILE A 82 -3.64 -0.26 -4.77
CA ILE A 82 -3.01 -0.79 -5.98
C ILE A 82 -2.62 0.39 -6.86
N LEU A 83 -1.36 0.46 -7.27
CA LEU A 83 -0.84 1.56 -8.11
C LEU A 83 -0.46 1.02 -9.49
N ASP A 84 -0.98 1.66 -10.53
CA ASP A 84 -0.68 1.42 -11.94
C ASP A 84 0.24 2.53 -12.48
N ALA A 85 1.55 2.31 -12.38
CA ALA A 85 2.57 3.24 -12.84
C ALA A 85 2.80 3.08 -14.36
N ASN A 86 1.90 3.63 -15.17
CA ASN A 86 2.04 3.64 -16.63
C ASN A 86 3.16 4.61 -17.10
N ASP A 87 3.50 5.59 -16.27
CA ASP A 87 4.69 6.45 -16.37
C ASP A 87 5.33 6.57 -14.98
N LYS A 88 6.53 7.14 -14.90
CA LYS A 88 7.31 7.29 -13.65
C LYS A 88 6.55 8.12 -12.62
N LEU A 89 6.48 7.65 -11.38
CA LEU A 89 6.00 8.48 -10.27
C LEU A 89 7.08 9.48 -9.88
N SER A 90 6.66 10.57 -9.22
CA SER A 90 7.63 11.52 -8.68
C SER A 90 8.56 10.88 -7.66
N VAL A 91 9.81 11.34 -7.63
CA VAL A 91 10.75 10.95 -6.58
C VAL A 91 10.40 11.70 -5.30
N GLN A 92 10.28 10.95 -4.21
CA GLN A 92 9.69 11.47 -2.98
C GLN A 92 10.30 10.83 -1.74
N VAL A 93 9.97 11.40 -0.58
CA VAL A 93 10.29 10.88 0.74
C VAL A 93 9.11 11.15 1.68
N HIS A 94 8.94 10.27 2.66
CA HIS A 94 7.87 10.35 3.63
C HIS A 94 8.40 10.64 5.05
N PRO A 95 7.73 11.51 5.83
CA PRO A 95 8.09 11.76 7.22
C PRO A 95 7.75 10.58 8.13
N ASP A 96 8.45 10.52 9.27
CA ASP A 96 8.05 9.67 10.40
C ASP A 96 6.85 10.27 11.16
N ASN A 97 6.33 9.53 12.14
CA ASN A 97 5.21 10.00 12.97
C ASN A 97 5.52 11.30 13.73
N THR A 98 6.77 11.52 14.15
CA THR A 98 7.13 12.70 14.96
C THR A 98 7.10 13.96 14.11
N TYR A 99 7.66 13.90 12.90
CA TYR A 99 7.67 15.00 11.96
C TYR A 99 6.26 15.25 11.41
N ALA A 100 5.56 14.20 10.95
CA ALA A 100 4.20 14.32 10.42
C ALA A 100 3.23 14.91 11.43
N GLN A 101 3.26 14.45 12.69
CA GLN A 101 2.38 14.98 13.73
C GLN A 101 2.63 16.46 14.04
N LYS A 102 3.89 16.91 13.93
CA LYS A 102 4.29 18.30 14.21
C LYS A 102 3.93 19.26 13.08
N TYR A 103 4.08 18.83 11.82
CA TYR A 103 3.98 19.71 10.66
C TYR A 103 2.70 19.51 9.83
N GLU A 104 2.13 18.31 9.83
CA GLU A 104 1.01 17.93 8.95
C GLU A 104 -0.25 17.54 9.74
N GLY A 105 -0.10 17.14 11.00
CA GLY A 105 -1.22 16.65 11.82
C GLY A 105 -1.72 15.26 11.43
N GLU A 106 -0.90 14.50 10.70
CA GLU A 106 -1.16 13.14 10.24
C GLU A 106 -0.21 12.12 10.87
N TYR A 107 -0.48 10.84 10.63
CA TYR A 107 0.53 9.80 10.82
C TYR A 107 1.70 10.05 9.87
N GLY A 108 2.88 9.57 10.27
CA GLY A 108 3.97 9.33 9.34
C GLY A 108 3.58 8.29 8.30
N LYS A 109 4.44 8.10 7.31
CA LYS A 109 4.14 7.21 6.19
C LYS A 109 5.30 6.26 5.93
N THR A 110 5.39 5.25 6.79
CA THR A 110 6.08 3.99 6.47
C THR A 110 5.19 3.13 5.59
N GLU A 111 5.76 2.51 4.56
CA GLU A 111 5.03 1.70 3.60
C GLU A 111 5.82 0.47 3.14
N CYS A 112 5.20 -0.35 2.31
CA CYS A 112 5.86 -1.43 1.59
C CYS A 112 5.12 -1.75 0.29
N TRP A 113 5.86 -2.32 -0.66
CA TRP A 113 5.36 -2.66 -1.99
C TRP A 113 5.55 -4.13 -2.27
N TYR A 114 4.48 -4.79 -2.71
CA TYR A 114 4.53 -6.07 -3.38
C TYR A 114 4.36 -5.84 -4.89
N ILE A 115 5.36 -6.22 -5.68
CA ILE A 115 5.32 -6.03 -7.14
C ILE A 115 4.36 -7.07 -7.74
N LEU A 116 3.18 -6.63 -8.15
CA LEU A 116 2.16 -7.49 -8.77
C LEU A 116 2.54 -7.85 -10.19
N ASP A 117 3.07 -6.87 -10.93
CA ASP A 117 3.54 -7.03 -12.29
C ASP A 117 4.60 -5.96 -12.61
N ALA A 118 5.50 -6.27 -13.54
CA ALA A 118 6.54 -5.34 -13.97
C ALA A 118 6.97 -5.67 -15.41
N GLN A 119 7.15 -4.64 -16.23
CA GLN A 119 7.76 -4.78 -17.55
C GLN A 119 9.22 -5.23 -17.44
N GLU A 120 9.75 -5.77 -18.54
CA GLU A 120 11.18 -6.11 -18.63
C GLU A 120 12.02 -4.85 -18.35
N ASP A 121 13.08 -5.03 -17.56
CA ASP A 121 13.98 -3.95 -17.12
C ASP A 121 13.32 -2.80 -16.32
N ALA A 122 12.10 -2.98 -15.82
CA ALA A 122 11.47 -1.99 -14.94
C ALA A 122 12.30 -1.76 -13.66
N GLU A 123 12.37 -0.50 -13.24
CA GLU A 123 13.21 -0.05 -12.12
C GLU A 123 12.43 0.81 -11.15
N ILE A 124 12.78 0.73 -9.86
CA ILE A 124 12.38 1.68 -8.84
C ILE A 124 13.58 2.54 -8.43
N ILE A 125 13.31 3.73 -7.91
CA ILE A 125 14.28 4.48 -7.11
C ILE A 125 14.10 4.03 -5.66
N TYR A 126 15.19 3.68 -5.00
CA TYR A 126 15.19 3.19 -3.63
C TYR A 126 16.50 3.55 -2.93
N GLY A 127 16.49 4.71 -2.28
CA GLY A 127 17.62 5.32 -1.60
C GLY A 127 18.36 6.36 -2.43
N VAL A 128 19.41 6.91 -1.83
CA VAL A 128 20.31 7.90 -2.44
C VAL A 128 21.77 7.47 -2.32
N ASN A 129 22.62 7.98 -3.21
CA ASN A 129 24.06 7.72 -3.23
C ASN A 129 24.87 8.73 -2.39
N ALA A 130 24.24 9.78 -1.87
CA ALA A 130 24.89 10.79 -1.02
C ALA A 130 25.39 10.18 0.30
N LYS A 131 26.62 10.52 0.72
CA LYS A 131 27.28 9.89 1.87
C LYS A 131 27.01 10.61 3.19
N ASN A 132 26.59 11.86 3.13
CA ASN A 132 26.31 12.69 4.29
C ASN A 132 25.32 13.81 3.92
N GLN A 133 24.81 14.50 4.95
CA GLN A 133 23.77 15.52 4.78
C GLN A 133 24.21 16.69 3.90
N THR A 134 25.48 17.11 3.99
CA THR A 134 26.00 18.23 3.17
C THR A 134 25.96 17.85 1.69
N GLU A 135 26.49 16.67 1.35
CA GLU A 135 26.47 16.16 -0.03
C GLU A 135 25.03 15.97 -0.54
N LEU A 136 24.13 15.45 0.29
CA LEU A 136 22.70 15.31 -0.06
C LEU A 136 22.07 16.67 -0.40
N ASN A 137 22.27 17.67 0.45
CA ASN A 137 21.72 19.00 0.24
C ASN A 137 22.27 19.63 -1.03
N ASP A 138 23.59 19.57 -1.24
CA ASP A 138 24.26 20.12 -2.43
C ASP A 138 23.75 19.47 -3.71
N MET A 139 23.60 18.14 -3.74
CA MET A 139 23.08 17.41 -4.91
C MET A 139 21.62 17.74 -5.21
N ILE A 140 20.78 17.91 -4.18
CA ILE A 140 19.37 18.33 -4.36
C ILE A 140 19.31 19.77 -4.91
N ASP A 141 20.07 20.69 -4.33
CA ASP A 141 20.06 22.12 -4.71
C ASP A 141 20.60 22.34 -6.13
N GLN A 142 21.56 21.52 -6.54
CA GLN A 142 22.13 21.53 -7.90
C GLN A 142 21.39 20.61 -8.88
N GLN A 143 20.32 19.95 -8.43
CA GLN A 143 19.51 19.01 -9.25
C GLN A 143 20.34 17.89 -9.90
N GLN A 144 21.34 17.36 -9.18
CA GLN A 144 22.19 16.24 -9.64
C GLN A 144 21.49 14.88 -9.51
N PHE A 145 20.24 14.79 -9.97
CA PHE A 145 19.33 13.68 -9.70
C PHE A 145 19.76 12.35 -10.34
N ASP A 146 20.40 12.39 -11.51
CA ASP A 146 20.90 11.19 -12.18
C ASP A 146 22.00 10.48 -11.36
N GLU A 147 22.78 11.23 -10.61
CA GLU A 147 23.84 10.71 -9.72
C GLU A 147 23.31 10.45 -8.31
N LEU A 148 22.32 11.24 -7.86
CA LEU A 148 21.80 11.16 -6.50
C LEU A 148 21.01 9.87 -6.25
N PHE A 149 20.14 9.47 -7.18
CA PHE A 149 19.18 8.40 -6.92
C PHE A 149 19.76 7.00 -7.15
N HIS A 150 19.48 6.09 -6.21
CA HIS A 150 19.82 4.68 -6.36
C HIS A 150 18.68 3.94 -7.08
N LYS A 151 18.97 3.31 -8.22
CA LYS A 151 17.98 2.56 -9.02
C LYS A 151 18.14 1.06 -8.81
N VAL A 152 17.01 0.36 -8.71
CA VAL A 152 16.95 -1.09 -8.49
C VAL A 152 15.98 -1.70 -9.50
N LYS A 153 16.43 -2.70 -10.27
CA LYS A 153 15.55 -3.49 -11.16
C LYS A 153 14.59 -4.34 -10.34
N VAL A 154 13.35 -4.46 -10.81
CA VAL A 154 12.30 -5.22 -10.15
C VAL A 154 11.61 -6.18 -11.10
N LYS A 155 10.98 -7.21 -10.55
CA LYS A 155 10.11 -8.13 -11.26
C LYS A 155 8.88 -8.50 -10.41
N ALA A 156 7.88 -9.08 -11.06
CA ALA A 156 6.70 -9.61 -10.37
C ALA A 156 7.10 -10.58 -9.23
N GLY A 157 6.47 -10.40 -8.07
CA GLY A 157 6.72 -11.17 -6.85
C GLY A 157 7.80 -10.61 -5.94
N ASP A 158 8.57 -9.60 -6.37
CA ASP A 158 9.51 -8.90 -5.48
C ASP A 158 8.75 -8.11 -4.40
N PHE A 159 9.43 -7.86 -3.27
CA PHE A 159 8.90 -7.10 -2.15
C PHE A 159 9.90 -6.07 -1.66
N PHE A 160 9.42 -4.87 -1.33
CA PHE A 160 10.22 -3.76 -0.83
C PHE A 160 9.56 -3.14 0.40
N TYR A 161 10.23 -3.18 1.54
CA TYR A 161 9.87 -2.38 2.71
C TYR A 161 10.45 -0.97 2.57
N VAL A 162 9.63 0.07 2.79
CA VAL A 162 10.00 1.47 2.58
C VAL A 162 9.76 2.23 3.90
N PRO A 163 10.73 2.24 4.83
CA PRO A 163 10.58 3.02 6.05
C PRO A 163 10.58 4.52 5.76
N ALA A 164 9.88 5.28 6.61
CA ALA A 164 9.92 6.73 6.58
C ALA A 164 11.36 7.27 6.54
N GLY A 165 11.57 8.32 5.75
CA GLY A 165 12.88 8.90 5.46
C GLY A 165 13.65 8.25 4.31
N THR A 166 13.13 7.18 3.70
CA THR A 166 13.73 6.57 2.49
C THR A 166 13.30 7.35 1.25
N VAL A 167 14.26 7.86 0.47
CA VAL A 167 13.96 8.42 -0.86
C VAL A 167 13.56 7.29 -1.80
N HIS A 168 12.45 7.43 -2.49
CA HIS A 168 11.96 6.37 -3.36
C HIS A 168 11.07 6.90 -4.50
N ALA A 169 10.88 6.07 -5.53
CA ALA A 169 9.94 6.31 -6.62
C ALA A 169 9.61 5.00 -7.34
N ILE A 170 8.39 4.86 -7.82
CA ILE A 170 7.99 3.74 -8.69
C ILE A 170 8.23 4.17 -10.14
N GLY A 171 9.02 3.41 -10.88
CA GLY A 171 9.24 3.65 -12.31
C GLY A 171 8.07 3.24 -13.19
N GLU A 172 8.19 3.53 -14.47
CA GLU A 172 7.19 3.17 -15.49
C GLU A 172 7.06 1.65 -15.66
N GLY A 173 5.86 1.20 -16.05
CA GLY A 173 5.58 -0.19 -16.34
C GLY A 173 5.47 -1.10 -15.12
N ILE A 174 5.24 -0.53 -13.93
CA ILE A 174 5.15 -1.28 -12.66
C ILE A 174 3.73 -1.22 -12.10
N LEU A 175 3.22 -2.37 -11.68
CA LEU A 175 1.96 -2.51 -10.95
C LEU A 175 2.28 -3.06 -9.55
N ILE A 176 1.85 -2.35 -8.50
CA ILE A 176 2.13 -2.76 -7.12
C ILE A 176 0.87 -2.86 -6.26
N LEU A 177 0.93 -3.68 -5.22
CA LEU A 177 0.10 -3.54 -4.03
C LEU A 177 0.94 -2.83 -2.96
N GLU A 178 0.48 -1.67 -2.51
CA GLU A 178 1.08 -0.88 -1.45
C GLU A 178 0.29 -1.05 -0.16
N THR A 179 0.98 -1.38 0.94
CA THR A 179 0.45 -1.27 2.31
C THR A 179 1.25 -0.19 3.02
N GLN A 180 0.54 0.79 3.58
CA GLN A 180 1.15 1.94 4.24
C GLN A 180 0.40 2.29 5.53
N GLN A 181 1.04 3.08 6.41
CA GLN A 181 0.28 3.81 7.43
C GLN A 181 -0.76 4.72 6.76
N SER A 182 -1.90 4.97 7.42
CA SER A 182 -3.00 5.79 6.90
C SER A 182 -2.64 7.28 6.88
N SER A 183 -1.84 7.68 5.90
CA SER A 183 -1.32 9.03 5.68
C SER A 183 -1.23 9.31 4.18
N ASP A 184 -1.53 10.53 3.76
CA ASP A 184 -1.36 10.96 2.35
C ASP A 184 -0.20 11.97 2.21
N THR A 185 0.57 12.16 3.30
CA THR A 185 1.69 13.09 3.37
C THR A 185 2.86 12.64 2.49
N THR A 186 3.25 13.49 1.54
CA THR A 186 4.32 13.22 0.57
C THR A 186 5.18 14.45 0.33
N TYR A 187 6.50 14.34 0.55
CA TYR A 187 7.45 15.37 0.17
C TYR A 187 8.15 15.00 -1.13
N ARG A 188 7.83 15.77 -2.17
CA ARG A 188 8.34 15.55 -3.53
C ARG A 188 9.70 16.21 -3.73
N ILE A 189 10.65 15.46 -4.25
CA ILE A 189 12.01 15.92 -4.57
C ILE A 189 12.12 16.26 -6.06
N TYR A 190 11.61 15.39 -6.94
CA TYR A 190 11.71 15.57 -8.39
C TYR A 190 10.49 15.00 -9.12
N ASP A 191 10.05 15.70 -10.17
CA ASP A 191 8.86 15.32 -10.94
C ASP A 191 9.04 15.30 -12.46
N TYR A 192 10.29 15.24 -12.93
CA TYR A 192 10.60 15.22 -14.36
C TYR A 192 10.08 16.44 -15.13
N GLU A 193 9.97 17.59 -14.45
CA GLU A 193 9.51 18.87 -15.01
C GLU A 193 8.11 18.80 -15.66
N ARG A 194 7.33 17.75 -15.35
CA ARG A 194 6.02 17.51 -15.93
C ARG A 194 5.03 18.59 -15.55
N THR A 195 4.14 18.87 -16.49
CA THR A 195 3.06 19.84 -16.30
C THR A 195 1.69 19.18 -16.36
N ASP A 196 0.74 19.76 -15.64
CA ASP A 196 -0.67 19.42 -15.80
C ASP A 196 -1.22 19.92 -17.15
N ASN A 197 -2.50 19.65 -17.43
CA ASN A 197 -3.18 20.10 -18.65
C ASN A 197 -3.23 21.63 -18.81
N ASN A 198 -2.94 22.39 -17.76
CA ASN A 198 -2.91 23.85 -17.75
C ASN A 198 -1.47 24.41 -17.83
N GLY A 199 -0.45 23.55 -17.91
CA GLY A 199 0.95 23.96 -17.97
C GLY A 199 1.61 24.19 -16.61
N ASN A 200 0.96 23.86 -15.50
CA ASN A 200 1.53 24.05 -14.16
C ASN A 200 2.34 22.82 -13.74
N GLN A 201 3.53 23.05 -13.18
CA GLN A 201 4.31 22.01 -12.52
C GLN A 201 3.75 21.70 -11.13
N ARG A 202 3.87 20.44 -10.68
CA ARG A 202 3.51 20.07 -9.31
C ARG A 202 4.54 20.59 -8.32
N GLU A 203 4.07 20.88 -7.11
CA GLU A 203 4.90 21.38 -6.02
C GLU A 203 6.00 20.39 -5.61
N LEU A 204 7.19 20.94 -5.39
CA LEU A 204 8.35 20.26 -4.79
C LEU A 204 8.53 20.75 -3.35
N HIS A 205 8.99 19.87 -2.48
CA HIS A 205 9.08 20.06 -1.03
C HIS A 205 10.52 19.84 -0.59
N LEU A 206 11.47 20.56 -1.19
CA LEU A 206 12.90 20.24 -1.07
C LEU A 206 13.41 20.39 0.37
N GLU A 207 13.00 21.43 1.09
CA GLU A 207 13.43 21.66 2.47
C GLU A 207 12.86 20.62 3.43
N GLN A 208 11.57 20.27 3.30
CA GLN A 208 10.97 19.18 4.06
C GLN A 208 11.66 17.85 3.74
N SER A 209 11.94 17.60 2.45
CA SER A 209 12.61 16.38 2.01
C SER A 209 14.00 16.25 2.66
N LYS A 210 14.84 17.28 2.57
CA LYS A 210 16.16 17.30 3.22
C LYS A 210 16.08 17.05 4.73
N ALA A 211 15.04 17.56 5.38
CA ALA A 211 14.84 17.41 6.83
C ALA A 211 14.46 16.00 7.27
N VAL A 212 13.84 15.20 6.40
CA VAL A 212 13.33 13.86 6.78
C VAL A 212 14.11 12.70 6.16
N ILE A 213 14.95 12.95 5.15
CA ILE A 213 15.78 11.89 4.54
C ILE A 213 16.72 11.28 5.58
N ASN A 214 16.66 9.97 5.72
CA ASN A 214 17.49 9.22 6.64
C ASN A 214 18.63 8.50 5.91
N LEU A 215 19.83 9.09 5.93
CA LEU A 215 21.02 8.51 5.30
C LEU A 215 21.61 7.30 6.05
N ALA A 216 21.18 7.03 7.29
CA ALA A 216 21.69 5.89 8.06
C ALA A 216 21.09 4.54 7.62
N ALA A 217 19.91 4.56 6.98
CA ALA A 217 19.22 3.37 6.51
C ALA A 217 19.85 2.86 5.21
N THR A 218 20.96 2.12 5.33
CA THR A 218 21.59 1.46 4.19
C THR A 218 20.89 0.11 3.92
N SER A 219 20.20 0.00 2.78
CA SER A 219 19.39 -1.18 2.39
C SER A 219 18.27 -1.53 3.39
N PRO A 220 17.22 -0.70 3.54
CA PRO A 220 16.20 -0.91 4.55
C PRO A 220 15.28 -2.13 4.31
N ASN A 221 15.46 -2.88 3.22
CA ASN A 221 14.55 -3.95 2.86
C ASN A 221 14.62 -5.15 3.81
N THR A 222 13.55 -5.92 3.84
CA THR A 222 13.40 -7.10 4.69
C THR A 222 13.78 -8.38 3.96
N THR A 223 14.05 -9.45 4.72
CA THR A 223 14.20 -10.80 4.17
C THR A 223 12.91 -11.57 4.44
N PRO A 224 12.12 -11.90 3.41
CA PRO A 224 10.88 -12.64 3.59
C PRO A 224 11.11 -14.02 4.19
N LYS A 225 10.20 -14.46 5.07
CA LYS A 225 10.19 -15.81 5.64
C LYS A 225 9.13 -16.62 4.92
N GLN A 226 9.53 -17.75 4.31
CA GLN A 226 8.62 -18.62 3.57
C GLN A 226 8.55 -20.01 4.21
N GLU A 227 7.36 -20.57 4.28
CA GLU A 227 7.09 -21.91 4.79
C GLU A 227 5.84 -22.52 4.12
N ILE A 228 5.64 -23.82 4.35
CA ILE A 228 4.43 -24.53 3.92
C ILE A 228 3.57 -24.79 5.15
N VAL A 229 2.36 -24.27 5.17
CA VAL A 229 1.40 -24.40 6.27
C VAL A 229 0.09 -24.95 5.72
N GLN A 230 -0.39 -26.05 6.30
CA GLN A 230 -1.59 -26.77 5.80
C GLN A 230 -1.51 -27.11 4.30
N GLY A 231 -0.30 -27.36 3.77
CA GLY A 231 -0.07 -27.62 2.35
C GLY A 231 -0.06 -26.38 1.45
N GLN A 232 -0.27 -25.19 2.00
CA GLN A 232 -0.28 -23.91 1.27
C GLN A 232 1.06 -23.18 1.45
N THR A 233 1.44 -22.36 0.47
CA THR A 233 2.66 -21.54 0.59
C THR A 233 2.35 -20.26 1.35
N TYR A 234 2.98 -20.11 2.52
CA TYR A 234 2.94 -18.92 3.34
C TYR A 234 4.23 -18.09 3.15
N THR A 235 4.12 -16.77 3.11
CA THR A 235 5.26 -15.87 3.10
C THR A 235 4.98 -14.66 3.96
N GLN A 236 5.73 -14.49 5.06
CA GLN A 236 5.75 -13.23 5.81
C GLN A 236 6.79 -12.31 5.19
N PHE A 237 6.37 -11.16 4.65
CA PHE A 237 7.29 -10.22 4.03
C PHE A 237 7.94 -9.29 5.08
N VAL A 238 7.12 -8.65 5.91
CA VAL A 238 7.55 -7.70 6.94
C VAL A 238 6.70 -7.84 8.19
N SER A 239 7.28 -7.58 9.35
CA SER A 239 6.58 -7.38 10.62
C SER A 239 7.35 -6.32 11.42
N ASN A 240 6.71 -5.20 11.73
CA ASN A 240 7.28 -4.05 12.41
C ASN A 240 6.24 -3.40 13.35
N ASP A 241 6.58 -2.27 13.96
CA ASP A 241 5.73 -1.57 14.93
C ASP A 241 4.41 -1.01 14.35
N PHE A 242 4.30 -0.94 13.03
CA PHE A 242 3.14 -0.36 12.33
C PHE A 242 2.25 -1.42 11.68
N PHE A 243 2.84 -2.45 11.09
CA PHE A 243 2.11 -3.50 10.40
C PHE A 243 2.94 -4.77 10.17
N THR A 244 2.23 -5.86 9.98
CA THR A 244 2.70 -7.09 9.36
C THR A 244 2.03 -7.25 7.99
N VAL A 245 2.79 -7.74 7.00
CA VAL A 245 2.26 -8.11 5.67
C VAL A 245 2.69 -9.52 5.32
N GLU A 246 1.73 -10.33 4.94
CA GLU A 246 1.90 -11.73 4.58
C GLU A 246 1.16 -12.10 3.30
N ARG A 247 1.60 -13.18 2.66
CA ARG A 247 0.99 -13.75 1.48
C ARG A 247 0.67 -15.22 1.70
N TRP A 248 -0.51 -15.61 1.22
CA TRP A 248 -0.88 -17.01 1.08
C TRP A 248 -1.14 -17.31 -0.40
N MET A 249 -0.49 -18.35 -0.91
CA MET A 249 -0.87 -18.98 -2.18
C MET A 249 -1.67 -20.23 -1.84
N ILE A 250 -2.96 -20.19 -2.16
CA ILE A 250 -3.94 -21.19 -1.77
C ILE A 250 -4.32 -22.01 -2.99
N ASP A 251 -4.19 -23.33 -2.90
CA ASP A 251 -4.72 -24.32 -3.81
C ASP A 251 -5.51 -25.37 -3.00
N GLY A 252 -6.84 -25.32 -3.08
CA GLY A 252 -7.74 -26.07 -2.21
C GLY A 252 -8.15 -25.28 -0.99
N VAL A 253 -8.09 -25.90 0.21
CA VAL A 253 -8.62 -25.33 1.46
C VAL A 253 -7.48 -24.87 2.37
N LEU A 254 -7.66 -23.70 2.98
CA LEU A 254 -6.87 -23.17 4.09
C LEU A 254 -7.82 -22.81 5.24
N ASN A 255 -7.67 -23.49 6.39
CA ASN A 255 -8.34 -23.04 7.62
C ASN A 255 -7.50 -21.92 8.22
N TYR A 256 -7.99 -20.70 8.16
CA TYR A 256 -7.23 -19.51 8.51
C TYR A 256 -7.50 -19.10 9.96
N GLU A 257 -6.43 -19.04 10.76
CA GLU A 257 -6.46 -18.43 12.08
C GLU A 257 -6.02 -16.98 11.97
N LYS A 258 -6.86 -16.03 12.40
CA LYS A 258 -6.50 -14.61 12.35
C LYS A 258 -5.30 -14.33 13.26
N SER A 259 -4.30 -13.66 12.70
CA SER A 259 -3.11 -13.21 13.44
C SER A 259 -3.37 -11.96 14.32
N SER A 260 -4.48 -11.26 14.12
CA SER A 260 -4.87 -10.06 14.88
C SER A 260 -6.39 -10.00 15.05
N THR A 261 -6.89 -9.03 15.82
CA THR A 261 -8.34 -8.87 16.08
C THR A 261 -9.12 -8.57 14.79
N TYR A 262 -8.47 -7.92 13.84
CA TYR A 262 -8.95 -7.74 12.47
C TYR A 262 -7.79 -7.91 11.48
N CYS A 263 -8.11 -8.28 10.25
CA CYS A 263 -7.13 -8.45 9.18
C CYS A 263 -7.66 -7.84 7.88
N LEU A 264 -6.82 -7.09 7.19
CA LEU A 264 -7.10 -6.51 5.88
C LEU A 264 -6.73 -7.55 4.82
N VAL A 265 -7.67 -7.94 3.96
CA VAL A 265 -7.46 -9.01 2.99
C VAL A 265 -7.65 -8.48 1.57
N SER A 266 -6.67 -8.75 0.70
CA SER A 266 -6.69 -8.38 -0.72
C SER A 266 -6.44 -9.61 -1.59
N ILE A 267 -7.39 -9.91 -2.49
CA ILE A 267 -7.24 -11.00 -3.45
C ILE A 267 -6.52 -10.49 -4.69
N VAL A 268 -5.25 -10.87 -4.85
CA VAL A 268 -4.38 -10.33 -5.91
C VAL A 268 -4.34 -11.21 -7.16
N GLU A 269 -4.62 -12.50 -7.03
CA GLU A 269 -4.75 -13.44 -8.15
C GLU A 269 -5.80 -14.52 -7.87
N GLY A 270 -6.37 -15.07 -8.93
CA GLY A 270 -7.26 -16.23 -8.86
C GLY A 270 -8.67 -15.93 -8.33
N ASN A 271 -9.33 -16.97 -7.84
CA ASN A 271 -10.70 -16.92 -7.32
C ASN A 271 -10.97 -18.06 -6.34
N GLY A 272 -12.04 -17.92 -5.57
CA GLY A 272 -12.45 -18.89 -4.57
C GLY A 272 -13.61 -18.39 -3.74
N ASN A 273 -13.63 -18.78 -2.48
CA ASN A 273 -14.56 -18.29 -1.48
C ASN A 273 -13.87 -18.22 -0.12
N VAL A 274 -14.43 -17.39 0.76
CA VAL A 274 -14.17 -17.43 2.19
C VAL A 274 -15.46 -17.82 2.89
N GLU A 275 -15.37 -18.83 3.73
CA GLU A 275 -16.40 -19.26 4.66
C GLU A 275 -16.07 -18.73 6.05
N THR A 276 -17.07 -18.21 6.77
CA THR A 276 -16.95 -17.81 8.16
C THR A 276 -18.33 -17.81 8.80
N ASN A 277 -18.44 -18.30 10.05
CA ASN A 277 -19.72 -18.44 10.76
C ASN A 277 -20.82 -19.14 9.92
N ASP A 278 -20.49 -20.22 9.23
CA ASP A 278 -21.38 -20.97 8.31
C ASP A 278 -21.90 -20.18 7.09
N GLU A 279 -21.36 -18.99 6.82
CA GLU A 279 -21.69 -18.17 5.65
C GLU A 279 -20.56 -18.17 4.62
N VAL A 280 -20.91 -18.28 3.34
CA VAL A 280 -19.95 -18.39 2.23
C VAL A 280 -19.97 -17.14 1.34
N TYR A 281 -18.82 -16.54 1.15
CA TYR A 281 -18.61 -15.34 0.34
C TYR A 281 -17.71 -15.64 -0.86
N LYS A 282 -18.17 -15.29 -2.06
CA LYS A 282 -17.37 -15.47 -3.29
C LYS A 282 -16.23 -14.46 -3.35
N LEU A 283 -15.05 -14.93 -3.75
CA LEU A 283 -13.84 -14.14 -3.89
C LEU A 283 -13.31 -14.24 -5.31
N GLN A 284 -12.81 -13.13 -5.82
CA GLN A 284 -12.11 -13.05 -7.10
C GLN A 284 -11.00 -12.00 -7.01
N LYS A 285 -10.03 -12.08 -7.93
CA LYS A 285 -9.02 -11.03 -8.10
C LYS A 285 -9.68 -9.64 -8.10
N GLY A 286 -9.14 -8.75 -7.27
CA GLY A 286 -9.61 -7.39 -7.06
C GLY A 286 -10.59 -7.22 -5.89
N THR A 287 -11.01 -8.31 -5.24
CA THR A 287 -11.84 -8.23 -4.02
C THR A 287 -10.98 -7.81 -2.82
N HIS A 288 -11.48 -6.84 -2.05
CA HIS A 288 -10.87 -6.34 -0.81
C HIS A 288 -11.90 -6.32 0.30
N PHE A 289 -11.50 -6.80 1.47
CA PHE A 289 -12.38 -6.85 2.64
C PHE A 289 -11.60 -6.89 3.94
N ILE A 290 -12.30 -6.70 5.05
CA ILE A 290 -11.74 -6.80 6.40
C ILE A 290 -12.41 -7.98 7.12
N LEU A 291 -11.59 -8.88 7.63
CA LEU A 291 -12.01 -9.84 8.65
C LEU A 291 -11.97 -9.15 10.01
N THR A 292 -13.01 -9.32 10.81
CA THR A 292 -13.30 -8.58 12.04
C THR A 292 -13.27 -9.50 13.26
N THR A 293 -13.52 -8.93 14.44
CA THR A 293 -13.67 -9.71 15.69
C THR A 293 -14.85 -10.66 15.66
N GLU A 294 -15.85 -10.41 14.83
CA GLU A 294 -17.06 -11.24 14.69
C GLU A 294 -16.86 -12.44 13.75
N ASP A 295 -15.76 -12.51 12.99
CA ASP A 295 -15.55 -13.56 11.99
C ASP A 295 -14.79 -14.74 12.60
N HIS A 296 -15.47 -15.85 12.84
CA HIS A 296 -14.87 -17.07 13.41
C HIS A 296 -14.87 -18.20 12.38
N ASP A 297 -14.12 -19.27 12.69
CA ASP A 297 -14.04 -20.49 11.87
C ASP A 297 -13.82 -20.19 10.38
N ILE A 298 -12.77 -19.42 10.09
CA ILE A 298 -12.53 -18.88 8.75
C ILE A 298 -11.86 -19.93 7.88
N ALA A 299 -12.44 -20.24 6.73
CA ALA A 299 -11.84 -21.13 5.75
C ALA A 299 -11.83 -20.48 4.36
N PHE A 300 -10.64 -20.41 3.76
CA PHE A 300 -10.48 -20.04 2.37
C PHE A 300 -10.47 -21.28 1.49
N ASN A 301 -11.25 -21.28 0.41
CA ASN A 301 -11.29 -22.40 -0.53
C ASN A 301 -11.23 -21.91 -1.99
N GLY A 302 -10.26 -22.38 -2.76
CA GLY A 302 -10.14 -22.07 -4.18
C GLY A 302 -8.71 -22.17 -4.69
N ASN A 303 -8.43 -21.46 -5.79
CA ASN A 303 -7.09 -21.27 -6.31
C ASN A 303 -6.84 -19.77 -6.41
N MET A 304 -6.15 -19.21 -5.42
CA MET A 304 -5.98 -17.77 -5.27
C MET A 304 -4.71 -17.40 -4.52
N THR A 305 -4.21 -16.20 -4.81
CA THR A 305 -3.17 -15.56 -4.01
C THR A 305 -3.79 -14.41 -3.24
N ILE A 306 -3.62 -14.40 -1.93
CA ILE A 306 -4.13 -13.37 -1.04
C ILE A 306 -2.96 -12.68 -0.32
N ILE A 307 -3.05 -11.36 -0.21
CA ILE A 307 -2.19 -10.57 0.67
C ILE A 307 -3.02 -10.16 1.87
N ILE A 308 -2.47 -10.40 3.06
CA ILE A 308 -3.08 -10.03 4.33
C ILE A 308 -2.17 -9.04 5.03
N SER A 309 -2.74 -7.98 5.59
CA SER A 309 -2.05 -7.07 6.47
C SER A 309 -2.82 -6.83 7.76
N TYR A 310 -2.10 -6.56 8.84
CA TYR A 310 -2.66 -6.29 10.17
C TYR A 310 -1.66 -5.52 11.03
N VAL A 311 -2.16 -4.90 12.09
CA VAL A 311 -1.37 -4.26 13.16
C VAL A 311 -1.18 -5.24 14.31
#